data_AF-A0AA87CRS1-F1
#
_entry.id   AF-A0AA87CRS1-F1
#
_cell.length_a   1.000
_cell.length_b   1.000
_cell.length_c   1.000
_cell.angle_alpha   90.00
_cell.angle_beta   90.00
_cell.angle_gamma   90.00
#
_symmetry.space_group_name_H-M   'P 1'
#
loop_
_entity.id
_entity.type
_entity.pdbx_description
1 polymer ?
#
loop_
_entity_poly.entity_id
_entity_poly.type
_entity_poly.pdbx_seq_one_letter_code
_entity_poly.pdbx_strand_id
1 'polypeptide(L)' 'MRWSTKIAPALALAKRRVVVKRPDYADPLAGQKAPSAVTTKNHRFDIYPCIKT' A
#
# COMPACT_ATOMS: atom_id res chain seq x y z
N MET A 1 10.91 1.12 -17.90
CA MET A 1 9.80 0.39 -17.23
C MET A 1 9.25 1.27 -16.13
N ARG A 2 8.04 1.83 -16.30
CA ARG A 2 7.45 2.79 -15.36
C ARG A 2 6.67 2.03 -14.30
N TRP A 3 7.29 1.79 -13.15
CA TRP A 3 6.64 1.17 -12.01
C TRP A 3 5.44 2.04 -11.59
N SER A 4 4.24 1.46 -11.62
CA SER A 4 2.99 2.21 -11.44
C SER A 4 2.84 2.62 -9.97
N THR A 5 3.04 3.90 -9.66
CA THR A 5 3.03 4.48 -8.31
C THR A 5 1.62 4.81 -7.79
N LYS A 6 0.56 4.23 -8.35
CA LYS A 6 -0.82 4.70 -8.15
C LYS A 6 -1.58 3.90 -7.09
N ILE A 7 -1.76 4.48 -5.90
CA ILE A 7 -2.61 3.93 -4.84
C ILE A 7 -4.06 4.46 -4.88
N ALA A 8 -4.25 5.69 -5.35
CA ALA A 8 -5.55 6.36 -5.42
C ALA A 8 -6.67 5.56 -6.13
N PRO A 9 -6.46 4.98 -7.33
CA PRO A 9 -7.53 4.22 -7.99
C PRO A 9 -7.87 2.91 -7.24
N ALA A 10 -6.88 2.30 -6.59
CA ALA A 10 -7.10 1.10 -5.79
C ALA A 10 -7.92 1.42 -4.53
N LEU A 11 -7.65 2.57 -3.90
CA LEU A 11 -8.43 3.03 -2.72
C LEU A 11 -9.88 3.34 -3.07
N ALA A 12 -10.13 3.94 -4.24
CA ALA A 12 -11.49 4.25 -4.69
C ALA A 12 -12.32 2.99 -5.00
N LEU A 13 -11.68 1.92 -5.50
CA LEU A 13 -12.37 0.67 -5.85
C LEU A 13 -12.51 -0.28 -4.66
N ALA A 14 -11.59 -0.22 -3.69
CA ALA A 14 -11.54 -1.17 -2.59
C ALA A 14 -12.68 -0.97 -1.59
N LYS A 15 -13.42 -2.04 -1.30
CA LYS A 15 -14.56 -2.02 -0.35
C LYS A 15 -14.15 -2.13 1.13
N ARG A 16 -12.90 -2.54 1.42
CA ARG A 16 -12.42 -2.81 2.78
C ARG A 16 -11.04 -2.23 3.02
N ARG A 17 -10.04 -2.74 2.29
CA ARG A 17 -8.64 -2.31 2.41
C ARG A 17 -7.88 -2.64 1.13
N VAL A 18 -6.84 -1.85 0.87
CA VAL A 18 -5.84 -2.13 -0.16
C VAL A 18 -4.60 -2.67 0.55
N VAL A 19 -4.08 -3.80 0.07
CA VAL A 19 -2.86 -4.43 0.59
C VAL A 19 -1.81 -4.39 -0.50
N VAL A 20 -0.65 -3.82 -0.19
CA VAL A 20 0.46 -3.66 -1.13
C VAL A 20 1.68 -4.40 -0.61
N LYS A 21 2.19 -5.37 -1.37
CA LYS A 21 3.45 -6.05 -1.05
C LYS A 21 4.63 -5.16 -1.42
N ARG A 22 5.56 -4.93 -0.49
CA ARG A 22 6.75 -4.07 -0.68
C ARG A 22 7.99 -4.69 -0.04
N PRO A 23 9.19 -4.55 -0.62
CA PRO A 23 10.44 -4.84 0.08
C PRO A 23 10.63 -3.91 1.28
N ASP A 24 11.37 -4.34 2.30
CA ASP A 24 11.52 -3.57 3.54
C ASP A 24 12.28 -2.25 3.34
N TYR A 25 13.23 -2.24 2.41
CA TYR A 25 14.03 -1.06 2.05
C TYR A 25 13.28 -0.06 1.15
N ALA A 26 12.10 -0.40 0.65
CA ALA A 26 11.39 0.45 -0.29
C ALA A 26 10.65 1.58 0.42
N ASP A 27 10.70 2.78 -0.16
CA ASP A 27 9.97 3.94 0.35
C ASP A 27 8.44 3.71 0.37
N PRO A 28 7.67 4.42 1.21
CA PRO A 28 6.21 4.32 1.23
C PRO A 28 5.58 4.51 -0.15
N LEU A 29 4.52 3.76 -0.47
CA LEU A 29 3.90 3.84 -1.79
C LEU A 29 3.31 5.24 -1.99
N ALA A 30 3.67 5.91 -3.09
CA ALA A 30 3.25 7.27 -3.40
C ALA A 30 3.58 8.30 -2.29
N GLY A 31 4.61 8.05 -1.48
CA GLY A 31 4.96 8.90 -0.34
C GLY A 31 3.98 8.81 0.84
N GLN A 32 2.97 7.93 0.76
CA GLN A 32 1.98 7.74 1.82
C GLN A 32 2.36 6.57 2.72
N LYS A 33 2.70 6.87 3.98
CA LYS A 33 2.95 5.85 5.00
C LYS A 33 1.66 5.09 5.29
N ALA A 34 1.70 3.77 5.18
CA ALA A 34 0.57 2.93 5.57
C ALA A 34 0.35 3.01 7.09
N PRO A 35 -0.90 3.15 7.57
CA PRO A 35 -1.21 3.18 9.00
C PRO A 35 -0.98 1.82 9.66
N SER A 36 -1.00 0.74 8.89
CA SER A 36 -0.70 -0.61 9.35
C SER A 36 0.16 -1.33 8.32
N ALA A 37 1.11 -2.12 8.79
CA ALA A 37 1.93 -2.98 7.94
C ALA A 37 2.17 -4.33 8.62
N VAL A 38 2.19 -5.39 7.83
CA VAL A 38 2.57 -6.74 8.28
C VAL A 38 3.96 -7.04 7.74
N THR A 39 4.95 -7.12 8.61
CA THR A 39 6.35 -7.39 8.26
C THR A 39 6.62 -8.89 8.20
N THR A 40 7.38 -9.32 7.18
CA THR A 40 7.91 -10.67 6.99
C THR A 40 9.44 -10.57 6.86
N LYS A 41 10.16 -11.69 6.70
CA LYS A 41 11.63 -11.74 6.69
C LYS A 41 12.33 -10.79 5.69
N ASN A 42 11.76 -10.59 4.49
CA ASN A 42 12.38 -9.84 3.39
C ASN A 42 11.44 -8.81 2.72
N HIS A 43 10.23 -8.67 3.26
CA HIS A 43 9.22 -7.78 2.71
C HIS A 43 8.13 -7.51 3.75
N ARG A 44 7.35 -6.48 3.48
CA ARG A 44 6.16 -6.11 4.24
C ARG A 44 4.94 -5.99 3.34
N PHE A 45 3.78 -6.10 3.97
CA PHE A 45 2.49 -5.78 3.37
C PHE A 45 1.98 -4.48 3.98
N ASP A 46 2.02 -3.41 3.21
CA ASP A 46 1.46 -2.12 3.57
C ASP A 46 -0.07 -2.20 3.42
N ILE A 47 -0.80 -1.92 4.50
CA ILE A 47 -2.26 -2.00 4.55
C ILE A 47 -2.84 -0.59 4.62
N TYR A 48 -3.62 -0.23 3.61
CA TYR A 48 -4.30 1.04 3.53
C TYR A 48 -5.82 0.84 3.71
N PRO A 49 -6.46 1.55 4.66
CA PRO A 49 -7.90 1.51 4.81
C PRO A 49 -8.59 2.14 3.59
N CYS A 50 -9.73 1.60 3.19
CA CYS A 50 -10.56 2.29 2.21
C CYS A 50 -11.10 3.60 2.81
N ILE A 51 -11.23 4.62 1.96
CA ILE A 51 -11.96 5.83 2.32
C ILE A 51 -13.44 5.48 2.20
N LYS A 52 -14.15 5.40 3.33
CA LYS A 52 -15.62 5.38 3.31
C LYS A 52 -16.09 6.80 3.00
N THR A 53 -16.69 6.97 1.83
CA THR A 53 -17.59 8.10 1.57
C THR A 53 -18.79 8.02 2.51
#